data_AF-A0A285KDC2-F1
#
_entry.id   AF-A0A285KDC2-F1
#
_cell.length_a   1.000
_cell.length_b   1.000
_cell.length_c   1.000
_cell.angle_alpha   90.00
_cell.angle_beta   90.00
_cell.angle_gamma   90.00
#
_symmetry.space_group_name_H-M   'P 1'
#
loop_
_entity.id
_entity.type
_entity.pdbx_description
1 polymer ?
#
loop_
_entity_poly.entity_id
_entity_poly.type
_entity_poly.pdbx_seq_one_letter_code
_entity_poly.pdbx_strand_id
1 'polypeptide(L)'
;MKRVVVVALAATVLLGAAAVVVRRVWPPEQRLVLPAVEQFTPGPCRDAAGAVRSLARLTHGDDVTELSSADRAELRRAQDQLVALRPAARPEVREPMEAVILSVGYLRLRLDSRTAEPGYLRDVETARAALEKTCVSAPR
;
A
#
# COMPACT_ATOMS: atom_id res chain seq x y z
N MET A 1 27.00 -74.35 -7.44
CA MET A 1 27.28 -73.09 -6.69
C MET A 1 28.29 -72.27 -7.48
N LYS A 2 28.10 -70.94 -7.47
CA LYS A 2 28.98 -69.85 -7.94
C LYS A 2 29.04 -69.59 -9.46
N ARG A 3 28.44 -68.44 -9.79
CA ARG A 3 28.30 -67.80 -11.10
C ARG A 3 29.54 -66.95 -11.43
N VAL A 4 29.69 -66.80 -12.73
CA VAL A 4 30.70 -66.11 -13.53
C VAL A 4 30.92 -64.64 -13.09
N VAL A 5 32.19 -64.22 -13.13
CA VAL A 5 32.64 -62.83 -13.01
C VAL A 5 32.49 -62.14 -14.36
N VAL A 6 31.88 -60.95 -14.40
CA VAL A 6 32.22 -59.92 -15.41
C VAL A 6 32.20 -58.55 -14.74
N VAL A 7 33.37 -57.91 -14.78
CA VAL A 7 33.66 -56.55 -14.35
C VAL A 7 33.14 -55.59 -15.43
N ALA A 8 32.43 -54.53 -15.04
CA ALA A 8 32.21 -53.36 -15.88
C ALA A 8 32.43 -52.10 -15.04
N LEU A 9 33.54 -51.41 -15.34
CA LEU A 9 33.85 -50.07 -14.86
C LEU A 9 32.83 -49.07 -15.38
N ALA A 10 32.31 -48.22 -14.50
CA ALA A 10 31.82 -46.89 -14.86
C ALA A 10 32.12 -45.92 -13.71
N ALA A 11 33.25 -45.22 -13.83
CA ALA A 11 33.56 -44.04 -13.05
C ALA A 11 32.66 -42.88 -13.50
N THR A 12 32.18 -42.05 -12.57
CA THR A 12 32.10 -40.58 -12.74
C THR A 12 31.58 -39.87 -11.47
N VAL A 13 32.52 -39.20 -10.80
CA VAL A 13 32.42 -37.87 -10.17
C VAL A 13 31.46 -37.67 -8.99
N LEU A 14 32.00 -37.88 -7.79
CA LEU A 14 31.58 -37.21 -6.54
C LEU A 14 31.91 -35.71 -6.64
N LEU A 15 30.97 -34.90 -7.12
CA LEU A 15 31.05 -33.44 -7.05
C LEU A 15 30.35 -32.96 -5.77
N GLY A 16 31.12 -32.24 -4.96
CA GLY A 16 30.84 -31.89 -3.59
C GLY A 16 29.50 -31.16 -3.37
N ALA A 17 28.87 -31.51 -2.26
CA ALA A 17 27.78 -30.79 -1.64
C ALA A 17 28.30 -29.43 -1.10
N ALA A 18 28.53 -28.48 -2.01
CA ALA A 18 28.82 -27.10 -1.68
C ALA A 18 27.49 -26.33 -1.53
N ALA A 19 27.10 -26.12 -0.27
CA ALA A 19 26.45 -24.90 0.23
C ALA A 19 25.51 -24.15 -0.74
N VAL A 20 24.28 -24.65 -0.92
CA VAL A 20 23.18 -23.76 -1.31
C VAL A 20 22.68 -23.07 -0.05
N VAL A 21 23.45 -22.07 0.41
CA VAL A 21 22.93 -21.03 1.29
C VAL A 21 21.91 -20.26 0.47
N VAL A 22 20.65 -20.67 0.55
CA VAL A 22 19.51 -19.89 0.09
C VAL A 22 19.49 -18.63 0.96
N ARG A 23 20.24 -17.60 0.52
CA ARG A 23 20.00 -16.23 0.97
C ARG A 23 18.54 -15.96 0.67
N ARG A 24 17.70 -15.95 1.72
CA ARG A 24 16.37 -15.36 1.66
C ARG A 24 16.56 -13.90 1.29
N VAL A 25 16.58 -13.62 -0.01
CA VAL A 25 16.51 -12.27 -0.53
C VAL A 25 15.13 -11.79 -0.12
N TRP A 26 15.06 -11.01 0.95
CA TRP A 26 13.89 -10.21 1.27
C TRP A 26 13.44 -9.52 -0.02
N PRO A 27 12.15 -9.62 -0.41
CA PRO A 27 11.69 -8.87 -1.56
C PRO A 27 12.02 -7.38 -1.30
N PRO A 28 12.58 -6.67 -2.29
CA PRO A 28 12.88 -5.26 -2.11
C PRO A 28 11.59 -4.55 -1.71
N GLU A 29 11.65 -3.74 -0.65
CA GLU A 29 10.54 -2.88 -0.25
C GLU A 29 10.07 -2.11 -1.50
N GLN A 30 8.80 -2.30 -1.86
CA GLN A 30 8.22 -1.58 -2.99
C GLN A 30 8.25 -0.10 -2.62
N ARG A 31 9.06 0.68 -3.35
CA ARG A 31 9.10 2.13 -3.15
C ARG A 31 7.72 2.69 -3.45
N LEU A 32 7.20 3.49 -2.52
CA LEU A 32 5.99 4.26 -2.75
C LEU A 32 6.25 5.29 -3.85
N VAL A 33 5.67 5.07 -5.03
CA VAL A 33 5.72 6.01 -6.15
C VAL A 33 4.37 6.72 -6.21
N LEU A 34 4.39 8.02 -5.94
CA LEU A 34 3.19 8.86 -5.96
C LEU A 34 3.18 9.76 -7.18
N PRO A 35 2.01 9.95 -7.83
CA PRO A 35 1.86 10.94 -8.89
C PRO A 35 2.24 12.35 -8.42
N ALA A 36 2.80 13.14 -9.33
CA ALA A 36 3.04 14.57 -9.09
C ALA A 36 1.70 15.33 -9.07
N VAL A 37 1.62 16.47 -8.37
CA VAL A 37 0.36 17.23 -8.21
C VAL A 37 -0.22 17.66 -9.57
N GLU A 38 0.66 17.96 -10.52
CA GLU A 38 0.33 18.40 -11.88
C GLU A 38 -0.35 17.29 -12.71
N GLN A 39 -0.15 16.02 -12.33
CA GLN A 39 -0.77 14.86 -12.97
C GLN A 39 -2.23 14.67 -12.53
N PHE A 40 -2.66 15.29 -11.43
CA PHE A 40 -4.06 15.30 -11.02
C PHE A 40 -4.87 16.25 -11.90
N THR A 41 -6.06 15.81 -12.30
CA THR A 41 -7.00 16.61 -13.09
C THR A 41 -7.31 17.94 -12.37
N PRO A 42 -7.34 19.08 -13.09
CA PRO A 42 -7.60 20.39 -12.49
C PRO A 42 -8.91 20.46 -11.70
N GLY A 43 -8.94 21.35 -10.69
CA GLY A 43 -10.07 21.49 -9.77
C GLY A 43 -9.91 20.59 -8.54
N PRO A 44 -11.01 20.03 -7.98
CA PRO A 44 -10.99 19.32 -6.70
C PRO A 44 -9.99 18.17 -6.60
N CYS A 45 -9.68 17.50 -7.71
CA CYS A 45 -8.66 16.44 -7.73
C CYS A 45 -7.26 16.97 -7.48
N ARG A 46 -6.88 18.08 -8.13
CA ARG A 46 -5.59 18.74 -7.89
C ARG A 46 -5.52 19.33 -6.48
N ASP A 47 -6.62 19.91 -6.01
CA ASP A 47 -6.69 20.46 -4.66
C ASP A 47 -6.61 19.36 -3.59
N ALA A 48 -7.10 18.14 -3.89
CA ALA A 48 -7.00 16.97 -3.03
C ALA A 48 -5.63 16.27 -3.08
N ALA A 49 -4.76 16.58 -4.06
CA ALA A 49 -3.51 15.86 -4.28
C ALA A 49 -2.59 15.86 -3.05
N GLY A 50 -2.56 16.97 -2.29
CA GLY A 50 -1.82 17.06 -1.03
C GLY A 50 -2.29 16.03 0.00
N ALA A 51 -3.60 15.96 0.25
CA ALA A 51 -4.20 15.01 1.17
C ALA A 51 -3.99 13.56 0.72
N VAL A 52 -4.20 13.26 -0.56
CA VAL A 52 -3.98 11.92 -1.15
C VAL A 52 -2.53 11.46 -0.94
N ARG A 53 -1.56 12.32 -1.24
CA ARG A 53 -0.13 12.00 -1.06
C ARG A 53 0.24 11.86 0.41
N SER A 54 -0.39 12.63 1.30
CA SER A 54 -0.15 12.52 2.73
C SER A 54 -0.67 11.20 3.31
N LEU A 55 -1.91 10.84 2.97
CA LEU A 55 -2.48 9.56 3.34
C LEU A 55 -1.65 8.39 2.81
N ALA A 56 -1.14 8.47 1.57
CA ALA A 56 -0.30 7.41 1.03
C ALA A 56 0.98 7.19 1.85
N ARG A 57 1.61 8.27 2.35
CA ARG A 57 2.80 8.14 3.21
C ARG A 57 2.46 7.54 4.57
N LEU A 58 1.29 7.84 5.12
CA LEU A 58 0.83 7.33 6.41
C LEU A 58 0.38 5.87 6.37
N THR A 59 -0.01 5.37 5.19
CA THR A 59 -0.57 4.03 5.04
C THR A 59 0.40 3.04 4.40
N HIS A 60 1.56 3.48 3.92
CA HIS A 60 2.46 2.65 3.12
C HIS A 60 3.35 1.77 3.99
N GLY A 61 3.19 0.45 3.87
CA GLY A 61 4.08 -0.52 4.53
C GLY A 61 3.92 -0.60 6.05
N ASP A 62 2.98 0.14 6.61
CA ASP A 62 2.73 0.20 8.04
C ASP A 62 1.61 -0.75 8.45
N ASP A 63 1.81 -1.41 9.59
CA ASP A 63 0.78 -2.16 10.30
C ASP A 63 0.56 -1.42 11.62
N VAL A 64 -0.67 -0.96 11.90
CA VAL A 64 -0.92 -0.17 13.12
C VAL A 64 -1.99 -0.74 14.00
N THR A 65 -1.55 -0.93 15.23
CA THR A 65 -2.35 -0.84 16.44
C THR A 65 -2.29 0.58 17.03
N GLU A 66 -1.25 1.38 16.75
CA GLU A 66 -1.06 2.71 17.33
C GLU A 66 -0.39 3.72 16.38
N LEU A 67 -1.02 4.88 16.14
CA LEU A 67 -0.40 6.02 15.46
C LEU A 67 0.07 7.09 16.45
N SER A 68 1.17 7.77 16.09
CA SER A 68 1.67 8.93 16.82
C SER A 68 0.63 10.06 16.86
N SER A 69 0.75 10.99 17.81
CA SER A 69 -0.14 12.15 17.88
C SER A 69 -0.04 13.03 16.63
N ALA A 70 1.15 13.12 16.02
CA ALA A 70 1.38 13.86 14.78
C ALA A 70 0.65 13.20 13.60
N ASP A 71 0.72 11.88 13.47
CA ASP A 71 0.06 11.14 12.39
C ASP A 71 -1.46 11.18 12.53
N ARG A 72 -1.97 11.10 13.77
CA ARG A 72 -3.41 11.28 14.05
C ARG A 72 -3.90 12.67 13.66
N ALA A 73 -3.09 13.71 13.92
CA ALA A 73 -3.42 15.07 13.50
C ALA A 73 -3.39 15.20 11.97
N GLU A 74 -2.44 14.54 11.31
CA GLU A 74 -2.37 14.51 9.84
C GLU A 74 -3.56 13.80 9.19
N LEU A 75 -3.99 12.66 9.74
CA LEU A 75 -5.22 11.97 9.30
C LEU A 75 -6.44 12.90 9.37
N ARG A 76 -6.58 13.63 10.49
CA ARG A 76 -7.68 14.60 10.67
C ARG A 76 -7.61 15.71 9.62
N ARG A 77 -6.43 16.33 9.43
CA ARG A 77 -6.23 17.38 8.42
C ARG A 77 -6.59 16.91 7.01
N ALA A 78 -6.10 15.73 6.62
CA ALA A 78 -6.39 15.15 5.32
C ALA A 78 -7.90 14.88 5.13
N GLN A 79 -8.58 14.33 6.15
CA GLN A 79 -10.02 14.11 6.10
C GLN A 79 -10.79 15.42 5.98
N ASP A 80 -10.48 16.42 6.80
CA ASP A 80 -11.17 17.72 6.81
C ASP A 80 -11.04 18.42 5.44
N GLN A 81 -9.86 18.33 4.82
CA GLN A 81 -9.64 18.85 3.46
C GLN A 81 -10.51 18.13 2.42
N LEU A 82 -10.57 16.79 2.46
CA LEU A 82 -11.40 16.02 1.52
C LEU A 82 -12.90 16.31 1.72
N VAL A 83 -13.36 16.43 2.97
CA VAL A 83 -14.74 16.83 3.30
C VAL A 83 -15.09 18.18 2.69
N ALA A 84 -14.18 19.16 2.77
CA ALA A 84 -14.39 20.49 2.20
C ALA A 84 -14.45 20.48 0.66
N LEU A 85 -13.68 19.60 0.01
CA LEU A 85 -13.61 19.52 -1.46
C LEU A 85 -14.75 18.70 -2.07
N ARG A 86 -15.31 17.73 -1.34
CA ARG A 86 -16.33 16.80 -1.83
C ARG A 86 -17.55 17.45 -2.51
N PRO A 87 -18.14 18.56 -1.99
CA PRO A 87 -19.29 19.19 -2.63
C PRO A 87 -18.99 19.73 -4.03
N ALA A 88 -17.76 20.18 -4.28
CA ALA A 88 -17.31 20.70 -5.57
C ALA A 88 -16.85 19.61 -6.54
N ALA A 89 -16.61 18.38 -6.05
CA ALA A 89 -16.17 17.27 -6.87
C ALA A 89 -17.25 16.83 -7.87
N ARG A 90 -16.80 16.45 -9.08
CA ARG A 90 -17.64 15.81 -10.10
C ARG A 90 -18.18 14.47 -9.56
N PRO A 91 -19.34 13.99 -10.04
CA PRO A 91 -19.96 12.76 -9.54
C PRO A 91 -18.99 11.56 -9.48
N GLU A 92 -18.14 11.40 -10.50
CA GLU A 92 -17.21 10.26 -10.63
C GLU A 92 -16.08 10.29 -9.59
N VAL A 93 -15.73 11.48 -9.09
CA VAL A 93 -14.70 11.69 -8.06
C VAL A 93 -15.32 11.68 -6.66
N ARG A 94 -16.57 12.11 -6.55
CA ARG A 94 -17.27 12.29 -5.27
C ARG A 94 -17.37 10.99 -4.48
N GLU A 95 -17.71 9.88 -5.13
CA GLU A 95 -17.84 8.59 -4.47
C GLU A 95 -16.49 8.04 -3.97
N PRO A 96 -15.41 8.00 -4.78
CA PRO A 96 -14.07 7.67 -4.27
C PRO A 96 -13.60 8.61 -3.15
N MET A 97 -13.92 9.90 -3.23
CA MET A 97 -13.57 10.85 -2.17
C MET A 97 -14.33 10.57 -0.87
N GLU A 98 -15.62 10.24 -0.95
CA GLU A 98 -16.43 9.82 0.20
C GLU A 98 -15.88 8.54 0.83
N ALA A 99 -15.47 7.56 0.03
CA ALA A 99 -14.87 6.33 0.53
C ALA A 99 -13.63 6.62 1.38
N VAL A 100 -12.75 7.53 0.94
CA VAL A 100 -11.59 7.94 1.73
C VAL A 100 -12.01 8.64 3.03
N ILE A 101 -12.97 9.57 2.95
CA ILE A 101 -13.48 10.30 4.12
C ILE A 101 -14.01 9.32 5.18
N LEU A 102 -14.78 8.31 4.76
CA LEU A 102 -15.37 7.31 5.65
C LEU A 102 -14.32 6.38 6.24
N SER A 103 -13.41 5.83 5.42
CA SER A 103 -12.34 4.94 5.89
C SER A 103 -11.43 5.63 6.91
N VAL A 104 -11.04 6.90 6.65
CA VAL A 104 -10.23 7.68 7.61
C VAL A 104 -11.03 7.97 8.89
N GLY A 105 -12.30 8.33 8.77
CA GLY A 105 -13.17 8.55 9.92
C GLY A 105 -13.29 7.31 10.81
N TYR A 106 -13.46 6.14 10.19
CA TYR A 106 -13.55 4.87 10.91
C TYR A 106 -12.23 4.49 11.58
N LEU A 107 -11.09 4.60 10.87
CA LEU A 107 -9.77 4.39 11.46
C LEU A 107 -9.55 5.30 12.69
N ARG A 108 -9.90 6.59 12.60
CA ARG A 108 -9.77 7.53 13.71
C ARG A 108 -10.58 7.10 14.93
N LEU A 109 -11.85 6.71 14.74
CA LEU A 109 -12.70 6.21 15.82
C LEU A 109 -12.10 4.98 16.51
N ARG A 110 -11.49 4.09 15.73
CA ARG A 110 -10.84 2.88 16.23
C ARG A 110 -9.55 3.18 16.98
N LEU A 111 -8.75 4.13 16.50
CA LEU A 111 -7.54 4.62 17.18
C LEU A 111 -7.86 5.34 18.50
N ASP A 112 -8.95 6.11 18.55
CA ASP A 112 -9.38 6.83 19.76
C ASP A 112 -9.94 5.87 20.83
N SER A 113 -10.63 4.80 20.40
CA SER A 113 -11.13 3.73 21.27
C SER A 113 -10.09 2.64 21.61
N ARG A 114 -8.87 2.74 21.09
CA ARG A 114 -7.81 1.70 21.19
C ARG A 114 -8.25 0.32 20.68
N THR A 115 -9.07 0.31 19.62
CA THR A 115 -9.56 -0.89 18.93
C THR A 115 -9.14 -0.91 17.46
N ALA A 116 -8.07 -0.19 17.10
CA ALA A 116 -7.52 -0.20 15.76
C ALA A 116 -6.85 -1.55 15.45
N GLU A 117 -7.15 -2.08 14.27
CA GLU A 117 -6.55 -3.28 13.72
C GLU A 117 -5.79 -2.94 12.43
N PRO A 118 -4.73 -3.69 12.10
CA PRO A 118 -4.06 -3.73 10.80
C PRO A 118 -4.92 -3.50 9.55
N GLY A 119 -6.13 -4.06 9.52
CA GLY A 119 -7.03 -3.96 8.37
C GLY A 119 -7.44 -2.52 8.04
N TYR A 120 -7.55 -1.65 9.03
CA TYR A 120 -8.09 -0.30 8.82
C TYR A 120 -7.16 0.63 8.05
N LEU A 121 -5.84 0.49 8.18
CA LEU A 121 -4.93 1.23 7.30
C LEU A 121 -5.03 0.75 5.87
N ARG A 122 -5.15 -0.56 5.64
CA ARG A 122 -5.34 -1.13 4.30
C ARG A 122 -6.63 -0.64 3.66
N ASP A 123 -7.69 -0.46 4.45
CA ASP A 123 -8.96 0.12 3.96
C ASP A 123 -8.77 1.58 3.53
N VAL A 124 -8.01 2.38 4.31
CA VAL A 124 -7.66 3.75 3.94
C VAL A 124 -6.77 3.77 2.69
N GLU A 125 -5.75 2.92 2.62
CA GLU A 125 -4.84 2.80 1.48
C GLU A 125 -5.61 2.47 0.20
N THR A 126 -6.50 1.48 0.28
CA THR A 126 -7.34 1.00 -0.83
C THR A 126 -8.26 2.10 -1.34
N ALA A 127 -8.99 2.77 -0.44
CA ALA A 127 -9.87 3.88 -0.80
C ALA A 127 -9.07 5.04 -1.42
N ARG A 128 -7.92 5.38 -0.83
CA ARG A 128 -7.03 6.43 -1.33
C ARG A 128 -6.47 6.10 -2.71
N ALA A 129 -6.05 4.85 -2.94
CA ALA A 129 -5.56 4.40 -4.24
C ALA A 129 -6.64 4.50 -5.33
N ALA A 130 -7.89 4.18 -4.99
CA ALA A 130 -9.02 4.35 -5.89
C ALA A 130 -9.25 5.82 -6.23
N LEU A 131 -9.26 6.72 -5.23
CA LEU A 131 -9.38 8.17 -5.46
C LEU A 131 -8.23 8.71 -6.32
N GLU A 132 -6.99 8.34 -6.03
CA GLU A 132 -5.81 8.74 -6.81
C GLU A 132 -5.94 8.31 -8.27
N LYS A 133 -6.27 7.04 -8.51
CA LYS A 133 -6.46 6.50 -9.86
C LYS A 133 -7.52 7.28 -10.63
N THR A 134 -8.67 7.53 -10.00
CA THR A 134 -9.76 8.32 -10.60
C THR A 134 -9.28 9.73 -10.91
N CYS A 135 -8.59 10.39 -9.98
CA CYS A 135 -8.15 11.77 -10.16
C CYS A 135 -7.01 11.99 -11.16
N VAL A 136 -6.21 10.96 -11.44
CA VAL A 136 -5.15 11.00 -12.47
C VAL A 136 -5.70 10.61 -13.85
N SER A 137 -6.78 9.82 -13.88
CA SER A 137 -7.39 9.31 -15.12
C SER A 137 -8.64 10.08 -15.55
N ALA A 138 -9.15 11.01 -14.74
CA ALA A 138 -10.37 11.75 -15.03
C ALA A 138 -10.20 12.66 -16.26
N PRO A 139 -11.18 12.70 -17.17
CA PRO A 139 -11.13 13.58 -18.33
C PRO A 139 -11.02 15.05 -17.87
N ARG A 140 -10.14 15.82 -18.52
CA ARG A 140 -9.88 17.22 -18.17
C ARG A 140 -11.10 18.09 -18.42
#